data_AF-A0A4X2JMX2-F1
#
_entry.id   AF-A0A4X2JMX2-F1
#
_cell.length_a   1.000
_cell.length_b   1.000
_cell.length_c   1.000
_cell.angle_alpha   90.00
_cell.angle_beta   90.00
_cell.angle_gamma   90.00
#
_symmetry.space_group_name_H-M   'P 1'
#
loop_
_entity.id
_entity.type
_entity.pdbx_description
1 polymer ?
#
loop_
_entity_poly.entity_id
_entity_poly.type
_entity_poly.pdbx_seq_one_letter_code
_entity_poly.pdbx_strand_id
1 'polypeptide(L)'
;LSSGTHSEEGSGRLWRTLTYFVVLPGVAVSMLNAYLKSQEHHEWPKFVLYPHLRIQTKPFPWGNGNHTLFHNHHINPLPTRV
;
A
#
# COMPACT_ATOMS: atom_id res chain seq x y z
N LEU A 1 -34.12 37.68 -5.10
CA LEU A 1 -33.29 37.05 -4.04
C LEU A 1 -34.13 35.99 -3.34
N SER A 2 -34.09 34.73 -3.81
CA SER A 2 -34.47 33.54 -3.03
C SER A 2 -34.31 32.28 -3.91
N SER A 3 -33.41 31.37 -3.53
CA SER A 3 -33.58 29.90 -3.66
C SER A 3 -32.35 29.16 -3.11
N GLY A 4 -32.07 29.32 -1.82
CA GLY A 4 -30.91 28.72 -1.14
C GLY A 4 -31.23 27.49 -0.30
N THR A 5 -32.28 26.72 -0.60
CA THR A 5 -32.78 25.66 0.31
C THR A 5 -33.07 24.30 -0.34
N HIS A 6 -32.39 23.94 -1.45
CA HIS A 6 -32.60 22.65 -2.13
C HIS A 6 -31.34 21.78 -2.33
N SER A 7 -30.17 22.14 -1.79
CA SER A 7 -28.92 21.43 -2.07
C SER A 7 -28.44 20.46 -0.98
N GLU A 8 -28.83 20.62 0.29
CA GLU A 8 -28.21 19.84 1.38
C GLU A 8 -28.88 18.49 1.66
N GLU A 9 -30.22 18.42 1.72
CA GLU A 9 -30.93 17.16 2.03
C GLU A 9 -30.81 16.11 0.92
N GLY A 10 -30.86 16.54 -0.35
CA GLY A 10 -30.69 15.67 -1.52
C GLY A 10 -29.24 15.19 -1.70
N SER A 11 -28.27 16.03 -1.35
CA SER A 11 -26.85 15.72 -1.45
C SER A 11 -26.46 14.54 -0.53
N GLY A 12 -26.90 14.56 0.74
CA GLY A 12 -26.60 13.47 1.67
C GLY A 12 -27.13 12.10 1.21
N ARG A 13 -28.34 12.05 0.64
CA ARG A 13 -28.91 10.81 0.09
C ARG A 13 -28.20 10.36 -1.19
N LEU A 14 -27.82 11.30 -2.05
CA LEU A 14 -27.02 11.01 -3.26
C LEU A 14 -25.67 10.39 -2.88
N TRP A 15 -24.92 11.01 -1.97
CA TRP A 15 -23.60 10.51 -1.55
C TRP A 15 -23.70 9.13 -0.91
N ARG A 16 -24.66 8.90 -0.01
CA ARG A 16 -24.91 7.57 0.55
C ARG A 16 -25.19 6.53 -0.54
N THR A 17 -26.04 6.88 -1.51
CA THR A 17 -26.36 5.98 -2.64
C THR A 17 -25.12 5.69 -3.47
N LEU A 18 -24.33 6.70 -3.83
CA LEU A 18 -23.09 6.51 -4.58
C LEU A 18 -22.08 5.65 -3.81
N THR A 19 -21.93 5.87 -2.50
CA THR A 19 -21.04 5.06 -1.67
C THR A 19 -21.46 3.59 -1.69
N TYR A 20 -22.74 3.29 -1.44
CA TYR A 20 -23.20 1.90 -1.36
C TYR A 20 -23.27 1.18 -2.71
N PHE A 21 -23.66 1.88 -3.78
CA PHE A 21 -23.94 1.25 -5.07
C PHE A 21 -22.82 1.40 -6.10
N VAL A 22 -21.87 2.32 -5.89
CA VAL A 22 -20.76 2.55 -6.82
C VAL A 22 -19.43 2.29 -6.14
N VAL A 23 -19.15 2.98 -5.03
CA VAL A 23 -17.84 2.90 -4.37
C VAL A 23 -17.60 1.54 -3.76
N LEU A 24 -18.52 1.00 -2.95
CA LEU A 24 -18.34 -0.30 -2.31
C LEU A 24 -18.20 -1.45 -3.34
N PRO A 25 -19.03 -1.55 -4.40
CA PRO A 25 -18.82 -2.54 -5.44
C PRO A 25 -17.50 -2.34 -6.20
N GLY A 26 -17.12 -1.09 -6.49
CA GLY A 26 -15.85 -0.77 -7.14
C GLY A 26 -14.64 -1.23 -6.31
N VAL A 27 -14.63 -0.91 -5.01
CA VAL A 27 -13.60 -1.36 -4.07
C VAL A 27 -13.58 -2.88 -3.95
N ALA A 28 -14.76 -3.53 -3.91
CA ALA A 28 -14.84 -4.99 -3.85
C ALA A 28 -14.19 -5.65 -5.08
N VAL A 29 -14.43 -5.13 -6.29
CA VAL A 29 -13.80 -5.61 -7.52
C VAL A 29 -12.29 -5.38 -7.49
N SER A 30 -11.83 -4.19 -7.10
CA SER A 30 -10.40 -3.89 -6.98
C SER A 30 -9.71 -4.78 -5.94
N MET A 31 -10.36 -5.02 -4.81
CA MET A 31 -9.84 -5.90 -3.75
C MET A 31 -9.76 -7.35 -4.22
N LEU A 32 -10.77 -7.85 -4.94
CA LEU A 32 -10.74 -9.17 -5.54
C LEU A 32 -9.59 -9.31 -6.55
N ASN A 33 -9.38 -8.31 -7.41
CA ASN A 33 -8.27 -8.31 -8.35
C ASN A 33 -6.91 -8.36 -7.64
N ALA A 34 -6.70 -7.49 -6.66
CA ALA A 34 -5.46 -7.47 -5.87
C ALA A 34 -5.23 -8.78 -5.11
N TYR A 35 -6.30 -9.38 -4.56
CA TYR A 35 -6.22 -10.68 -3.87
C TYR A 35 -5.82 -11.80 -4.83
N LEU A 36 -6.45 -11.90 -6.00
CA LEU A 36 -6.08 -12.91 -6.99
C LEU A 36 -4.63 -12.71 -7.45
N LYS A 37 -4.20 -11.45 -7.64
CA LYS A 37 -2.82 -11.12 -8.01
C LYS A 37 -1.81 -11.47 -6.92
N SER A 38 -2.17 -11.34 -5.64
CA SER A 38 -1.26 -11.68 -4.54
C SER A 38 -1.07 -13.19 -4.35
N GLN A 39 -1.98 -14.01 -4.88
CA GLN A 39 -1.86 -15.48 -4.87
C GLN A 39 -0.94 -16.00 -5.97
N GLU A 40 -0.62 -15.19 -6.98
CA GLU A 40 0.38 -15.56 -7.97
C GLU A 40 1.77 -15.61 -7.32
N HIS A 41 2.48 -16.73 -7.48
CA HIS A 41 3.85 -16.86 -7.00
C HIS A 41 4.75 -15.87 -7.75
N HIS A 42 5.14 -14.79 -7.06
CA HIS A 42 6.11 -13.84 -7.59
C HIS A 42 7.52 -14.44 -7.43
N GLU A 43 8.16 -14.77 -8.55
CA GLU A 43 9.58 -15.13 -8.52
C GLU A 43 10.41 -13.89 -8.23
N TRP A 44 11.15 -13.95 -7.12
CA TRP A 44 12.03 -12.85 -6.74
C TRP A 44 13.30 -12.89 -7.58
N PRO A 45 13.75 -11.73 -8.10
CA PRO A 45 15.02 -11.66 -8.79
C PRO A 45 16.14 -12.10 -7.84
N LYS A 46 17.14 -12.82 -8.38
CA LYS A 46 18.33 -13.20 -7.62
C LYS A 46 18.97 -11.94 -7.04
N PHE A 47 19.37 -12.02 -5.77
CA PHE A 47 20.01 -10.90 -5.09
C PHE A 47 21.32 -10.51 -5.80
N VAL A 48 21.44 -9.23 -6.14
CA VAL A 48 22.67 -8.61 -6.63
C VAL A 48 23.02 -7.44 -5.70
N LEU A 49 24.26 -7.42 -5.22
CA LEU A 49 24.76 -6.35 -4.37
C LEU A 49 25.11 -5.13 -5.22
N TYR A 50 24.11 -4.30 -5.48
CA TYR A 50 24.32 -3.02 -6.14
C TYR A 50 24.91 -2.00 -5.16
N PRO A 51 25.99 -1.27 -5.51
CA PRO A 51 26.62 -0.29 -4.61
C PRO A 51 25.71 0.84 -4.16
N HIS A 52 24.68 1.16 -4.94
CA HIS A 52 23.71 2.21 -4.65
C HIS A 52 22.49 1.71 -3.85
N LEU A 53 22.34 0.40 -3.64
CA LEU A 53 21.26 -0.17 -2.83
C LEU A 53 21.78 -0.56 -1.45
N ARG A 54 20.88 -0.56 -0.46
CA ARG A 54 21.16 -1.05 0.91
C ARG A 54 22.35 -0.35 1.58
N ILE A 55 22.62 0.89 1.20
CA ILE A 55 23.63 1.74 1.84
C ILE A 55 23.19 1.99 3.29
N GLN A 56 24.07 1.67 4.23
CA GLN A 56 23.94 2.10 5.63
C GLN A 56 25.17 2.92 6.00
N THR A 57 25.00 4.24 6.11
CA THR A 57 26.05 5.15 6.60
C THR A 57 26.13 5.17 8.13
N LYS A 58 25.01 4.87 8.80
CA LYS A 58 24.90 4.74 10.26
C LYS A 58 23.93 3.60 10.60
N PRO A 59 24.17 2.85 11.69
CA PRO A 59 23.21 1.85 12.15
C PRO A 59 21.84 2.46 12.50
N PHE A 60 20.77 1.71 12.28
CA PHE A 60 19.43 2.09 12.72
C PHE A 60 19.35 2.17 14.25
N PRO A 61 18.51 3.06 14.83
CA PRO A 61 18.39 3.25 16.28
C PRO A 61 17.55 2.17 16.98
N TRP A 62 17.33 1.00 16.37
CA TRP A 62 16.57 -0.12 16.93
C TRP A 62 17.21 -1.46 16.60
N GLY A 63 16.81 -2.50 17.34
CA GLY A 63 17.24 -3.89 17.10
C GLY A 63 18.76 -4.02 17.03
N ASN A 64 19.26 -4.70 16.00
CA ASN A 64 20.69 -4.87 15.74
C ASN A 64 21.31 -3.77 14.85
N GLY A 65 20.56 -2.71 14.56
CA GLY A 65 21.00 -1.60 13.71
C GLY A 65 21.17 -1.90 12.23
N ASN A 66 20.98 -3.15 11.78
CA ASN A 66 21.16 -3.55 10.37
C ASN A 66 19.83 -3.89 9.65
N HIS A 67 18.74 -4.06 10.40
CA HIS A 67 17.43 -4.39 9.84
C HIS A 67 16.54 -3.14 9.79
N THR A 68 15.88 -2.95 8.65
CA THR A 68 14.89 -1.87 8.48
C THR A 68 13.71 -2.05 9.44
N LEU A 69 12.94 -0.98 9.67
CA LEU A 69 11.81 -1.00 10.60
C LEU A 69 10.76 -2.08 10.24
N PHE A 70 10.50 -2.25 8.93
CA PHE A 70 9.62 -3.29 8.38
C PHE A 70 10.44 -4.29 7.56
N HIS A 71 11.37 -4.98 8.22
CA HIS A 71 12.22 -5.97 7.56
C HIS A 71 11.47 -7.29 7.29
N ASN A 72 11.56 -7.79 6.05
CA ASN A 72 11.03 -9.09 5.65
C ASN A 72 12.19 -9.98 5.18
N HIS A 73 12.45 -11.06 5.93
CA HIS A 73 13.58 -11.96 5.71
C HIS A 73 13.54 -12.65 4.33
N HIS A 74 12.34 -12.78 3.74
CA HIS A 74 12.15 -13.43 2.45
C HIS A 74 12.56 -12.54 1.26
N ILE A 75 12.49 -11.21 1.40
CA ILE A 75 12.58 -10.29 0.24
C ILE A 75 13.53 -9.10 0.45
N ASN A 76 13.90 -8.81 1.70
CA ASN A 76 14.80 -7.71 2.04
C ASN A 76 16.19 -8.28 2.42
N PRO A 77 17.06 -8.63 1.46
CA PRO A 77 18.39 -9.12 1.80
C PRO A 77 19.20 -8.02 2.48
N LEU A 78 20.06 -8.44 3.40
CA LEU A 78 20.97 -7.56 4.12
C LEU A 78 22.18 -7.23 3.26
N PRO A 79 22.83 -6.07 3.47
CA PRO A 79 24.16 -5.84 2.93
C PRO A 79 25.10 -6.88 3.57
N THR A 80 25.67 -7.78 2.78
CA THR A 80 26.78 -8.62 3.23
C THR A 80 27.91 -7.66 3.57
N ARG A 81 28.25 -7.51 4.86
CA ARG A 81 29.49 -6.82 5.23
C ARG A 81 30.64 -7.60 4.60
N VAL A 82 31.38 -6.96 3.71
CA VAL A 82 32.78 -7.31 3.47
C VAL A 82 33.58 -7.01 4.73
#